data_AF-A0A0F8X352-F1
#
_entry.id   AF-A0A0F8X352-F1
#
_cell.length_a   1.000
_cell.length_b   1.000
_cell.length_c   1.000
_cell.angle_alpha   90.00
_cell.angle_beta   90.00
_cell.angle_gamma   90.00
#
_symmetry.space_group_name_H-M   'P 1'
#
loop_
_entity.id
_entity.type
_entity.pdbx_description
1 polymer ?
#
loop_
_entity_poly.entity_id
_entity_poly.type
_entity_poly.pdbx_seq_one_letter_code
_entity_poly.pdbx_strand_id
1 'polypeptide(L)'
;MLKNIEQIKPADEFFSNPEEIFWLIGTAYSNTHVHYLIFLSEDGNERRYRVNDVYPYFYAKEVGLSSLDILKDYSYEGMTPKLRDVELVERKNPMNGDLEKVFKITAKS
;
A
#
# COMPACT_ATOMS: atom_id res chain seq x y z
N MET A 1 20.45 -1.65 23.81
CA MET A 1 19.53 -0.51 23.92
C MET A 1 19.22 -0.04 22.51
N LEU A 2 17.94 -0.05 22.11
CA LEU A 2 17.53 0.58 20.86
C LEU A 2 17.56 2.09 21.07
N LYS A 3 18.31 2.81 20.22
CA LYS A 3 18.35 4.29 20.23
C LYS A 3 16.93 4.82 20.01
N ASN A 4 16.61 5.94 20.65
CA ASN A 4 15.37 6.67 20.41
C ASN A 4 15.19 6.89 18.90
N ILE A 5 14.04 6.48 18.38
CA ILE A 5 13.68 6.70 16.98
C ILE A 5 13.03 8.09 16.93
N GLU A 6 13.77 9.07 16.41
CA GLU A 6 13.19 10.38 16.11
C GLU A 6 12.17 10.25 14.98
N GLN A 7 10.95 10.70 15.26
CA GLN A 7 9.85 10.72 14.30
C GLN A 7 10.00 11.97 13.42
N ILE A 8 10.64 11.82 12.26
CA ILE A 8 10.79 12.90 11.29
C ILE A 8 9.41 13.25 10.70
N LYS A 9 9.02 14.53 10.76
CA LYS A 9 7.77 15.02 10.16
C LYS A 9 7.87 15.02 8.62
N PRO A 10 6.81 14.68 7.87
CA PRO A 10 6.97 14.03 6.56
C PRO A 10 7.18 14.95 5.33
N ALA A 11 7.11 16.27 5.44
CA ALA A 11 6.98 17.11 4.23
C ALA A 11 8.16 18.05 3.95
N ASP A 12 8.82 18.61 4.96
CA ASP A 12 9.66 19.80 4.73
C ASP A 12 11.17 19.58 4.84
N GLU A 13 11.65 18.44 5.36
CA GLU A 13 13.09 18.26 5.65
C GLU A 13 13.76 17.08 4.93
N PHE A 14 13.00 16.14 4.33
CA PHE A 14 13.61 14.92 3.77
C PHE A 14 14.29 15.13 2.42
N PHE A 15 13.78 16.08 1.61
CA PHE A 15 14.34 16.48 0.32
C PHE A 15 14.68 17.97 0.28
N SER A 16 14.86 18.62 1.44
CA SER A 16 15.21 20.04 1.50
C SER A 16 16.58 20.33 0.90
N ASN A 17 17.44 19.31 0.80
CA ASN A 17 18.66 19.36 0.02
C ASN A 17 18.55 18.45 -1.21
N PRO A 18 18.28 18.99 -2.41
CA PRO A 18 18.15 18.20 -3.64
C PRO A 18 19.45 17.56 -4.12
N GLU A 19 20.61 17.92 -3.55
CA GLU A 19 21.91 17.34 -3.90
C GLU A 19 22.28 16.11 -3.05
N GLU A 20 21.57 15.85 -1.95
CA GLU A 20 21.83 14.69 -1.09
C GLU A 20 21.39 13.39 -1.79
N ILE A 21 22.30 12.42 -1.90
CA ILE A 21 22.00 11.10 -2.48
C ILE A 21 21.42 10.19 -1.40
N PHE A 22 20.28 9.58 -1.71
CA PHE A 22 19.61 8.60 -0.85
C PHE A 22 19.50 7.24 -1.55
N TRP A 23 19.97 6.18 -0.91
CA TRP A 23 19.77 4.81 -1.39
C TRP A 23 18.56 4.17 -0.73
N LEU A 24 17.57 3.74 -1.50
CA LEU A 24 16.46 2.94 -0.97
C LEU A 24 17.00 1.57 -0.54
N ILE A 25 17.00 1.30 0.76
CA ILE A 25 17.52 0.05 1.34
C ILE A 25 16.42 -0.90 1.83
N GLY A 26 15.19 -0.43 1.96
CA GLY A 26 14.09 -1.29 2.38
C GLY A 26 12.74 -0.60 2.48
N THR A 27 11.74 -1.40 2.84
CA THR A 27 10.40 -0.91 3.21
C THR A 27 9.98 -1.55 4.53
N ALA A 28 9.13 -0.86 5.29
CA ALA A 28 8.54 -1.40 6.51
C ALA A 28 7.05 -1.13 6.55
N TYR A 29 6.30 -2.07 7.11
CA TYR A 29 4.89 -1.92 7.40
C TYR A 29 4.68 -2.01 8.91
N SER A 30 4.06 -0.99 9.48
CA SER A 30 3.75 -0.97 10.91
C SER A 30 2.39 -1.59 11.20
N ASN A 31 2.19 -2.04 12.44
CA ASN A 31 0.89 -2.57 12.91
C ASN A 31 -0.21 -1.49 12.98
N THR A 32 0.16 -0.20 12.86
CA THR A 32 -0.77 0.93 12.69
C THR A 32 -1.04 1.23 11.21
N HIS A 33 -0.66 0.30 10.33
CA HIS A 33 -0.84 0.30 8.90
C HIS A 33 -0.17 1.47 8.15
N VAL A 34 0.87 2.03 8.74
CA VAL A 34 1.73 3.03 8.10
C VAL A 34 2.85 2.32 7.34
N HIS A 35 2.99 2.65 6.05
CA HIS A 35 4.08 2.20 5.20
C HIS A 35 5.26 3.19 5.27
N TYR A 36 6.48 2.67 5.35
CA TYR A 36 7.71 3.43 5.31
C TYR A 36 8.61 2.95 4.19
N LEU A 37 9.23 3.90 3.47
CA LEU A 37 10.45 3.68 2.71
C LEU A 37 11.64 3.97 3.62
N ILE A 38 12.66 3.12 3.57
CA ILE A 38 13.87 3.26 4.38
C ILE A 38 15.02 3.55 3.44
N PHE A 39 15.68 4.68 3.67
CA PHE A 39 16.83 5.15 2.90
C PHE A 39 18.09 5.15 3.75
N LEU A 40 19.23 4.91 3.12
CA LEU A 40 20.55 5.24 3.65
C LEU A 40 20.99 6.58 3.04
N SER A 41 21.41 7.54 3.85
CA SER A 41 22.04 8.80 3.40
C SER A 41 23.56 8.69 3.31
N GLU A 42 24.21 9.66 2.67
CA GLU A 42 25.68 9.71 2.49
C GLU A 42 26.45 9.76 3.81
N ASP A 43 25.85 10.31 4.86
CA ASP A 43 26.38 10.35 6.22
C ASP A 43 26.31 8.99 6.95
N GLY A 44 25.77 7.96 6.29
CA GLY A 44 25.62 6.61 6.82
C GLY A 44 24.42 6.40 7.74
N ASN A 45 23.51 7.39 7.86
CA ASN A 45 22.33 7.28 8.70
C ASN A 45 21.13 6.68 7.94
N GLU A 46 20.31 5.91 8.65
CA GLU A 46 19.03 5.45 8.13
C GLU A 46 17.96 6.54 8.30
N ARG A 47 17.21 6.80 7.22
CA ARG A 47 16.09 7.74 7.22
C ARG A 47 14.81 7.05 6.76
N ARG A 48 13.71 7.32 7.44
CA ARG A 48 12.40 6.70 7.15
C ARG A 48 11.43 7.73 6.59
N TYR A 49 10.93 7.47 5.40
CA TYR A 49 9.91 8.29 4.76
C TYR A 49 8.55 7.60 4.87
N ARG A 50 7.59 8.25 5.53
CA ARG A 50 6.22 7.75 5.62
C ARG A 50 5.52 7.92 4.28
N VAL A 51 5.05 6.82 3.71
CA VAL A 51 4.19 6.84 2.53
C VAL A 51 2.74 6.89 3.00
N ASN A 52 2.04 7.93 2.56
CA ASN A 52 0.60 8.05 2.80
C ASN A 52 -0.18 7.41 1.64
N ASP A 53 -1.44 7.07 1.91
CA ASP A 53 -2.40 6.56 0.93
C ASP A 53 -2.05 5.24 0.22
N VAL A 54 -1.17 4.42 0.81
CA VAL A 54 -0.92 3.04 0.36
C VAL A 54 -1.74 2.08 1.22
N TYR A 55 -2.56 1.27 0.56
CA TYR A 55 -3.44 0.30 1.19
C TYR A 55 -3.24 -1.07 0.56
N PRO A 56 -3.28 -2.16 1.36
CA PRO A 56 -3.24 -3.50 0.80
C PRO A 56 -4.48 -3.76 -0.04
N TYR A 57 -4.29 -4.44 -1.17
CA TYR A 57 -5.35 -4.82 -2.08
C TYR A 57 -5.11 -6.23 -2.62
N PHE A 58 -6.18 -6.85 -3.12
CA PHE A 58 -6.11 -8.13 -3.83
C PHE A 58 -7.04 -8.10 -5.04
N TYR A 59 -6.79 -9.00 -6.00
CA TYR A 59 -7.61 -9.15 -7.20
C TYR A 59 -8.52 -10.37 -7.08
N ALA A 60 -9.77 -10.25 -7.52
CA ALA A 60 -10.72 -11.34 -7.63
C ALA A 60 -11.30 -11.39 -9.05
N LYS A 61 -11.46 -12.60 -9.62
CA LYS A 61 -12.10 -12.75 -10.93
C LYS A 61 -13.59 -12.39 -10.85
N GLU A 62 -14.12 -11.84 -11.94
CA GLU A 62 -15.54 -11.57 -12.08
C GLU A 62 -16.32 -12.89 -12.21
N VAL A 63 -17.07 -13.28 -11.17
CA VAL A 63 -17.89 -14.51 -11.15
C VAL A 63 -19.36 -14.17 -11.38
N GLY A 64 -19.69 -13.57 -12.53
CA GLY A 64 -21.07 -13.20 -12.88
C GLY A 64 -21.70 -12.10 -12.00
N LEU A 65 -22.72 -11.43 -12.54
CA LEU A 65 -23.32 -10.21 -11.97
C LEU A 65 -23.81 -10.36 -10.52
N SER A 66 -24.29 -11.54 -10.12
CA SER A 66 -24.80 -11.78 -8.76
C SER A 66 -23.71 -11.78 -7.68
N SER A 67 -22.46 -12.09 -8.03
CA SER A 67 -21.37 -12.22 -7.06
C SER A 67 -20.79 -10.88 -6.64
N LEU A 68 -21.04 -9.82 -7.41
CA LEU A 68 -20.56 -8.46 -7.18
C LEU A 68 -21.44 -7.73 -6.17
N ASP A 69 -22.76 -7.88 -6.30
CA ASP A 69 -23.74 -7.44 -5.31
C ASP A 69 -23.54 -8.23 -4.03
N ILE A 70 -23.29 -9.55 -4.12
CA ILE A 70 -22.88 -10.36 -2.97
C ILE A 70 -21.55 -9.89 -2.39
N LEU A 71 -20.51 -9.50 -3.13
CA LEU A 71 -19.28 -9.00 -2.52
C LEU A 71 -19.47 -7.62 -1.85
N LYS A 72 -20.37 -6.79 -2.38
CA LYS A 72 -20.80 -5.53 -1.75
C LYS A 72 -21.71 -5.77 -0.52
N ASP A 73 -22.47 -6.87 -0.49
CA ASP A 73 -23.47 -7.21 0.54
C ASP A 73 -23.03 -8.33 1.53
N TYR A 74 -21.97 -9.08 1.27
CA TYR A 74 -21.34 -10.10 2.16
C TYR A 74 -19.99 -9.65 2.71
N SER A 75 -19.45 -8.54 2.21
CA SER A 75 -18.52 -7.76 3.02
C SER A 75 -19.18 -7.29 4.33
N TYR A 76 -20.50 -7.48 4.52
CA TYR A 76 -21.37 -6.70 5.38
C TYR A 76 -21.49 -7.10 6.85
N GLU A 77 -21.04 -8.29 7.31
CA GLU A 77 -21.13 -8.63 8.75
C GLU A 77 -19.79 -8.70 9.50
N GLY A 78 -18.65 -8.81 8.79
CA GLY A 78 -17.32 -8.89 9.44
C GLY A 78 -16.19 -8.08 8.80
N MET A 79 -16.33 -7.66 7.54
CA MET A 79 -15.27 -6.99 6.75
C MET A 79 -15.59 -5.53 6.37
N THR A 80 -16.83 -5.09 6.48
CA THR A 80 -17.35 -3.75 6.20
C THR A 80 -16.56 -2.63 6.86
N PRO A 81 -16.08 -2.75 8.13
CA PRO A 81 -15.24 -1.70 8.70
C PRO A 81 -13.83 -1.65 8.11
N LYS A 82 -13.39 -2.69 7.38
CA LYS A 82 -12.02 -2.87 6.86
C LYS A 82 -11.91 -2.77 5.34
N LEU A 83 -12.94 -2.36 4.61
CA LEU A 83 -12.90 -2.18 3.16
C LEU A 83 -12.93 -0.69 2.78
N ARG A 84 -12.00 -0.30 1.90
CA ARG A 84 -11.85 1.08 1.41
C ARG A 84 -12.57 1.28 0.09
N ASP A 85 -12.29 0.41 -0.88
CA ASP A 85 -12.74 0.61 -2.25
C ASP A 85 -12.79 -0.72 -3.03
N VAL A 86 -13.66 -0.80 -4.03
CA VAL A 86 -13.78 -1.93 -4.96
C VAL A 86 -13.96 -1.38 -6.37
N GLU A 87 -12.99 -1.62 -7.24
CA GLU A 87 -12.98 -1.14 -8.62
C GLU A 87 -12.86 -2.30 -9.61
N LEU A 88 -13.51 -2.20 -10.78
CA LEU A 88 -13.34 -3.15 -11.87
C LEU A 88 -12.19 -2.66 -12.78
N VAL A 89 -11.16 -3.48 -12.95
CA VAL A 89 -9.96 -3.15 -13.73
C VAL A 89 -9.63 -4.26 -14.72
N GLU A 90 -8.93 -3.89 -15.79
CA GLU A 90 -8.37 -4.86 -16.73
C GLU A 90 -6.94 -5.24 -16.33
N ARG A 91 -6.68 -6.55 -16.31
CA ARG A 91 -5.37 -7.11 -16.00
C ARG A 91 -5.03 -8.25 -16.95
N LYS A 92 -3.76 -8.34 -17.32
CA LYS A 92 -3.24 -9.45 -18.10
C LYS A 92 -3.12 -10.68 -17.20
N ASN A 93 -3.79 -11.76 -17.55
CA ASN A 93 -3.67 -13.03 -16.83
C ASN A 93 -2.29 -13.65 -17.14
N PRO A 94 -1.47 -13.96 -16.12
CA PRO A 94 -0.11 -14.48 -16.32
C PRO A 94 -0.06 -15.89 -16.92
N MET A 95 -1.16 -16.66 -16.87
CA MET A 95 -1.21 -18.05 -17.32
C MET A 95 -1.43 -18.19 -18.83
N ASN A 96 -2.29 -17.35 -19.41
CA ASN A 96 -2.66 -17.39 -20.84
C ASN A 96 -2.28 -16.12 -21.60
N GLY A 97 -1.95 -15.03 -20.90
CA GLY A 97 -1.61 -13.74 -21.50
C GLY A 97 -2.81 -12.90 -21.95
N ASP A 98 -4.04 -13.37 -21.72
CA ASP A 98 -5.26 -12.66 -22.11
C ASP A 98 -5.56 -11.50 -21.16
N LEU A 99 -6.24 -10.48 -21.65
CA LEU A 99 -6.78 -9.41 -20.81
C LEU A 99 -8.10 -9.87 -20.19
N GLU A 100 -8.17 -9.82 -18.86
CA GLU A 100 -9.35 -10.18 -18.08
C GLU A 100 -9.83 -9.00 -17.24
N LYS A 101 -11.15 -8.87 -17.09
CA LYS A 101 -11.77 -7.95 -16.12
C LYS A 101 -11.77 -8.60 -14.74
N VAL A 102 -11.22 -7.89 -13.77
CA VAL A 102 -11.08 -8.36 -12.38
C VAL A 102 -11.45 -7.25 -11.41
N PHE A 103 -11.99 -7.62 -10.25
CA PHE A 103 -12.17 -6.68 -9.14
C PHE A 103 -10.85 -6.46 -8.43
N LYS A 104 -10.44 -5.21 -8.29
CA LYS A 104 -9.43 -4.82 -7.32
C LYS A 104 -10.14 -4.37 -6.05
N ILE A 105 -9.88 -5.09 -4.97
CA ILE A 105 -10.50 -4.90 -3.67
C ILE A 105 -9.44 -4.33 -2.73
N THR A 106 -9.64 -3.10 -2.25
CA THR A 106 -8.70 -2.37 -1.41
C THR A 106 -9.20 -2.32 0.02
N ALA A 107 -8.37 -2.74 0.98
CA ALA A 107 -8.72 -2.72 2.40
C ALA A 107 -8.48 -1.33 3.03
N LYS A 108 -9.23 -1.00 4.08
CA LYS A 108 -8.91 0.08 5.02
C LYS A 108 -7.81 -0.41 5.96
N SER A 109 -6.94 0.52 6.31
CA SER A 109 -5.87 0.39 7.29
C SER A 109 -6.44 0.68 8.67
#